data_AF-X1MUB4-F1
#
_entry.id   AF-X1MUB4-F1
#
_cell.length_a   1.000
_cell.length_b   1.000
_cell.length_c   1.000
_cell.angle_alpha   90.00
_cell.angle_beta   90.00
_cell.angle_gamma   90.00
#
_symmetry.space_group_name_H-M   'P 1'
#
loop_
_entity.id
_entity.type
_entity.pdbx_description
1 polymer ?
#
loop_
_entity_poly.entity_id
_entity_poly.type
_entity_poly.pdbx_seq_one_letter_code
_entity_poly.pdbx_strand_id
1 'polypeptide(L)' 'PGMDGAELFRQIRVAKAELTVTIITGYPDSDLMMSALTHGPLGVMNKPFNSSDIMTAVKNYLRFGVQNK' A
#
# COMPACT_ATOMS: atom_id res chain seq x y z
N PRO A 1 -12.80 -11.94 -9.90
CA PRO A 1 -11.35 -11.93 -9.58
C PRO A 1 -11.02 -13.14 -8.70
N GLY A 2 -9.81 -13.69 -8.77
CA GLY A 2 -9.45 -14.96 -8.11
C GLY A 2 -8.82 -14.85 -6.72
N MET A 3 -8.32 -13.67 -6.31
CA MET A 3 -7.69 -13.43 -5.00
C MET A 3 -8.09 -12.05 -4.48
N ASP A 4 -8.29 -11.97 -3.16
CA ASP A 4 -8.61 -10.73 -2.45
C ASP A 4 -7.35 -9.91 -2.14
N GLY A 5 -7.46 -8.57 -2.23
CA GLY A 5 -6.33 -7.66 -2.02
C GLY A 5 -5.77 -7.66 -0.59
N ALA A 6 -6.62 -7.87 0.41
CA ALA A 6 -6.19 -7.95 1.81
C ALA A 6 -5.46 -9.27 2.08
N GLU A 7 -5.92 -10.38 1.50
CA GLU A 7 -5.22 -11.67 1.59
C GLU A 7 -3.83 -11.59 0.93
N LEU A 8 -3.72 -10.96 -0.25
CA LEU A 8 -2.43 -10.72 -0.88
C LEU A 8 -1.52 -9.86 0.02
N PHE A 9 -2.07 -8.80 0.63
CA PHE A 9 -1.29 -7.95 1.53
C PHE A 9 -0.77 -8.71 2.75
N ARG A 10 -1.62 -9.55 3.36
CA ARG A 10 -1.23 -10.44 4.46
C ARG A 10 -0.08 -11.36 4.06
N GLN A 11 -0.16 -11.98 2.88
CA GLN A 11 0.91 -12.85 2.38
C GLN A 11 2.23 -12.08 2.13
N ILE A 12 2.15 -10.87 1.58
CA ILE A 12 3.33 -9.99 1.42
C ILE A 12 3.95 -9.68 2.78
N ARG A 13 3.14 -9.41 3.82
CA ARG A 13 3.66 -9.12 5.17
C ARG A 13 4.35 -10.30 5.82
N VAL A 14 3.82 -11.51 5.63
CA VAL A 14 4.47 -12.74 6.09
C VAL A 14 5.81 -12.95 5.37
N ALA A 15 5.86 -12.72 4.06
CA ALA A 15 7.06 -12.96 3.26
C ALA A 15 8.14 -11.88 3.43
N LYS A 16 7.75 -10.60 3.50
CA LYS A 16 8.62 -9.42 3.54
C LYS A 16 7.93 -8.27 4.31
N ALA A 17 8.05 -8.29 5.63
CA ALA A 17 7.45 -7.27 6.51
C ALA A 17 7.90 -5.84 6.16
N GLU A 18 9.18 -5.66 5.82
CA GLU A 18 9.78 -4.36 5.47
C GLU A 18 9.44 -3.85 4.06
N LEU A 19 8.79 -4.68 3.21
CA LEU A 19 8.47 -4.24 1.85
C LEU A 19 7.36 -3.20 1.89
N THR A 20 7.63 -1.98 1.47
CA THR A 20 6.60 -0.96 1.30
C THR A 20 5.53 -1.39 0.29
N VAL A 21 4.26 -1.22 0.65
CA VAL A 21 3.12 -1.49 -0.24
C VAL A 21 2.22 -0.26 -0.30
N THR A 22 1.71 0.04 -1.50
CA THR A 22 0.60 0.99 -1.72
C THR A 22 -0.62 0.22 -2.23
N ILE A 23 -1.76 0.32 -1.53
CA ILE A 23 -3.03 -0.24 -1.99
C ILE A 23 -3.77 0.80 -2.83
N ILE A 24 -4.30 0.36 -3.98
CA ILE A 24 -5.11 1.19 -4.88
C ILE A 24 -6.57 0.74 -4.76
N THR A 25 -7.46 1.61 -4.28
CA THR A 25 -8.87 1.27 -3.99
C THR A 25 -9.85 2.36 -4.43
N GLY A 26 -11.08 1.98 -4.80
CA GLY A 26 -12.20 2.92 -4.98
C GLY A 26 -13.03 3.12 -3.70
N TYR A 27 -12.72 2.37 -2.64
CA TYR A 27 -13.44 2.35 -1.37
C TYR A 27 -12.44 2.39 -0.20
N PRO A 28 -11.78 3.55 0.03
CA PRO A 28 -10.75 3.68 1.07
C PRO A 28 -11.30 3.47 2.49
N ASP A 29 -12.57 3.76 2.72
CA ASP A 29 -13.18 3.68 4.05
C ASP A 29 -13.85 2.33 4.34
N SER A 30 -13.61 1.32 3.50
CA SER A 30 -14.18 -0.02 3.71
C SER A 30 -13.51 -0.74 4.89
N ASP A 31 -14.28 -1.57 5.61
CA ASP A 31 -13.76 -2.38 6.72
C ASP A 31 -12.58 -3.27 6.30
N LEU A 32 -12.58 -3.74 5.05
CA LEU A 32 -11.48 -4.48 4.44
C LEU A 32 -10.19 -3.65 4.39
N MET A 33 -10.31 -2.39 3.96
CA MET A 33 -9.18 -1.47 3.88
C MET A 33 -8.67 -1.08 5.27
N MET A 34 -9.59 -0.83 6.21
CA MET A 34 -9.27 -0.57 7.61
C MET A 34 -8.52 -1.75 8.24
N SER A 35 -8.95 -2.98 7.97
CA SER A 35 -8.27 -4.19 8.42
C SER A 35 -6.87 -4.29 7.81
N ALA A 36 -6.71 -3.99 6.52
CA ALA A 36 -5.40 -4.00 5.87
C ALA A 36 -4.44 -2.97 6.50
N LEU A 37 -4.91 -1.77 6.87
CA LEU A 37 -4.08 -0.75 7.51
C LEU A 37 -3.48 -1.19 8.85
N THR A 38 -4.04 -2.19 9.53
CA THR A 38 -3.51 -2.69 10.81
C THR A 38 -2.19 -3.47 10.67
N HIS A 39 -1.83 -3.93 9.46
CA HIS A 39 -0.68 -4.82 9.25
C HIS A 39 0.64 -4.12 8.90
N GLY A 40 0.77 -2.80 9.13
CA GLY A 40 2.05 -2.08 9.03
C GLY A 40 2.06 -0.96 7.98
N PRO A 41 3.24 -0.39 7.66
CA PRO A 41 3.34 0.79 6.82
C PRO A 41 2.78 0.51 5.43
N LEU A 42 1.74 1.27 5.10
CA LEU A 42 0.96 1.14 3.88
C LEU A 42 0.63 2.52 3.34
N GLY A 43 0.77 2.70 2.04
CA GLY A 43 0.21 3.83 1.31
C GLY A 43 -1.17 3.49 0.78
N VAL A 44 -2.04 4.49 0.70
CA VAL A 44 -3.35 4.33 0.06
C VAL A 44 -3.44 5.29 -1.10
N MET A 45 -3.93 4.80 -2.24
CA MET A 45 -4.20 5.59 -3.43
C MET A 45 -5.63 5.35 -3.88
N ASN A 46 -6.40 6.43 -3.97
CA ASN A 46 -7.79 6.35 -4.39
C ASN A 46 -7.91 6.25 -5.91
N LYS A 47 -8.88 5.47 -6.39
CA LYS A 47 -9.33 5.52 -7.78
C LYS A 47 -10.36 6.65 -7.96
N PRO A 48 -10.36 7.33 -9.12
CA PRO A 48 -9.35 7.28 -10.17
C PRO A 48 -8.05 7.98 -9.75
N PHE A 49 -6.93 7.55 -10.30
CA PHE A 49 -5.61 8.16 -10.11
C PHE A 49 -4.96 8.42 -11.48
N ASN A 50 -3.99 9.33 -11.49
CA ASN A 50 -3.20 9.69 -12.65
C ASN A 50 -1.71 9.39 -12.41
N SER A 51 -0.87 9.67 -13.41
CA SER A 51 0.58 9.42 -13.33
C SER A 51 1.28 10.21 -12.23
N SER A 52 0.83 11.43 -11.93
CA SER A 52 1.41 12.26 -10.86
C SER A 52 1.16 11.69 -9.45
N ASP A 53 0.03 10.99 -9.26
CA ASP A 53 -0.27 10.29 -8.01
C ASP A 53 0.71 9.14 -7.78
N ILE A 54 1.01 8.36 -8.83
CA ILE A 54 2.02 7.29 -8.81
C ILE A 54 3.39 7.85 -8.48
N MET A 55 3.79 8.94 -9.14
CA MET A 55 5.08 9.57 -8.89
C MET A 55 5.20 10.10 -7.47
N THR A 56 4.13 10.65 -6.92
CA THR A 56 4.08 11.08 -5.51
C THR A 56 4.23 9.89 -4.57
N ALA A 57 3.47 8.82 -4.77
CA ALA A 57 3.57 7.61 -3.96
C ALA A 57 4.99 7.02 -3.97
N VAL A 58 5.61 6.88 -5.15
CA VAL A 58 6.99 6.37 -5.28
C VAL A 58 7.99 7.30 -4.59
N LYS A 59 7.90 8.61 -4.81
CA LYS A 59 8.80 9.60 -4.19
C LYS A 59 8.72 9.59 -2.67
N ASN A 60 7.52 9.41 -2.10
CA ASN A 60 7.34 9.32 -0.66
C ASN A 60 8.23 8.20 -0.09
N TYR A 61 8.26 7.04 -0.74
CA TYR A 61 9.02 5.89 -0.26
C TYR A 61 10.51 5.92 -0.58
N LEU A 62 10.91 6.51 -1.71
CA LEU A 62 12.33 6.73 -2.01
C LEU A 62 13.00 7.64 -0.99
N ARG A 63 12.28 8.61 -0.42
CA ARG A 63 12.82 9.49 0.65
C ARG A 63 13.06 8.75 1.96
N PHE A 64 12.22 7.77 2.30
CA PHE A 64 12.40 6.95 3.50
C PHE A 64 13.57 5.97 3.36
N GLY A 65 13.83 5.45 2.16
CA GLY A 65 14.96 4.53 1.90
C GLY A 65 16.35 5.17 1.92
N VAL A 66 16.45 6.50 1.85
CA VAL A 66 17.73 7.24 1.82
C VAL A 66 18.17 7.70 3.23
N GLN A 67 17.27 7.71 4.22
CA GLN A 67 17.56 8.18 5.59
C GLN A 67 18.17 7.10 6.52
N ASN A 68 18.39 5.88 6.02
CA ASN A 68 19.10 4.83 6.77
C ASN A 68 20.47 4.56 6.15
N LYS A 69 21.44 5.44 6.46
CA LYS A 69 22.87 5.11 6.50
C LYS A 69 23.53 5.88 7.64
#